data_AF-A0A3M1DB85-F1
#
_entry.id   AF-A0A3M1DB85-F1
#
_cell.length_a   1.000
_cell.length_b   1.000
_cell.length_c   1.000
_cell.angle_alpha   90.00
_cell.angle_beta   90.00
_cell.angle_gamma   90.00
#
_symmetry.space_group_name_H-M   'P 1'
#
loop_
_entity.id
_entity.type
_entity.pdbx_description
1 polymer ?
#
loop_
_entity_poly.entity_id
_entity_poly.type
_entity_poly.pdbx_seq_one_letter_code
_entity_poly.pdbx_strand_id
1 'polypeptide(L)'
;MQIHHQRVAEVLQELIAFKSGTTRIPIKSDSWEEIIWATFAFLEGEHKVHWDPQSHEQSVDIVVELEKRVIKISAKSGVIKRGAFLTISSYRLTTFSSLRDKLAFIRHQHMSFDYYLICAREDKREVVRYSLFQVAAERLAPSWLLQPAHWKKESSGYVLKDGFAFKAKIVFKMSNQLWYTIPLTYFSQDESVGDVEIPREAMGRGLLQYLHEKYPQQTGK
;
A
#
# COMPACT_ATOMS: atom_id res chain seq x y z
N MET A 1 5.53 18.78 -13.91
CA MET A 1 5.22 19.39 -12.61
C MET A 1 4.97 18.24 -11.66
N GLN A 2 5.99 17.94 -10.86
CA GLN A 2 6.02 16.79 -9.97
C GLN A 2 5.12 17.08 -8.77
N ILE A 3 4.48 16.04 -8.22
CA ILE A 3 4.13 16.05 -6.79
C ILE A 3 5.37 16.59 -6.05
N HIS A 4 5.25 17.41 -5.01
CA HIS A 4 6.44 17.73 -4.21
C HIS A 4 6.84 16.46 -3.45
N HIS A 5 7.53 15.53 -4.12
CA HIS A 5 7.80 14.16 -3.66
C HIS A 5 8.41 14.18 -2.26
N GLN A 6 9.31 15.14 -2.01
CA GLN A 6 9.91 15.35 -0.69
C GLN A 6 8.88 15.78 0.36
N ARG A 7 8.03 16.76 0.09
CA ARG A 7 7.03 17.27 1.04
C ARG A 7 5.97 16.21 1.36
N VAL A 8 5.54 15.46 0.35
CA VAL A 8 4.64 14.31 0.51
C VAL A 8 5.29 13.23 1.36
N ALA A 9 6.56 12.90 1.11
CA ALA A 9 7.31 11.95 1.91
C ALA A 9 7.41 12.38 3.38
N GLU A 10 7.79 13.63 3.64
CA GLU A 10 7.89 14.20 5.00
C GLU A 10 6.56 14.06 5.76
N VAL A 11 5.44 14.50 5.16
CA VAL A 11 4.12 14.44 5.82
C VAL A 11 3.65 12.99 6.03
N LEU A 12 3.85 12.10 5.04
CA LEU A 12 3.53 10.68 5.21
C LEU A 12 4.32 10.06 6.36
N GLN A 13 5.61 10.36 6.45
CA GLN A 13 6.49 9.83 7.49
C GLN A 13 6.04 10.30 8.89
N GLU A 14 5.73 11.58 9.04
CA GLU A 14 5.21 12.16 10.29
C GLU A 14 3.88 11.51 10.70
N LEU A 15 2.93 11.35 9.77
CA LEU A 15 1.64 10.72 10.06
C LEU A 15 1.78 9.23 10.41
N ILE A 16 2.69 8.50 9.77
CA ILE A 16 3.01 7.11 10.11
C ILE A 16 3.59 7.02 11.52
N ALA A 17 4.51 7.92 11.86
CA ALA A 17 5.12 7.99 13.18
C ALA A 17 4.09 8.32 14.26
N PHE A 18 3.27 9.35 14.03
CA PHE A 18 2.16 9.72 14.92
C PHE A 18 1.18 8.56 15.14
N LYS A 19 0.71 7.92 14.05
CA LYS A 19 -0.25 6.82 14.14
C LYS A 19 0.35 5.60 14.85
N SER A 20 1.59 5.25 14.54
CA SER A 20 2.29 4.13 15.20
C SER A 20 2.62 4.43 16.68
N GLY A 21 2.86 5.70 17.01
CA GLY A 21 3.07 6.15 18.39
C GLY A 21 1.78 6.09 19.23
N THR A 22 0.62 6.28 18.61
CA THR A 22 -0.69 6.23 19.29
C THR A 22 -1.30 4.84 19.31
N THR A 23 -1.05 3.97 18.34
CA THR A 23 -1.59 2.60 18.35
C THR A 23 -0.55 1.53 18.00
N ARG A 24 -0.72 0.33 18.57
CA ARG A 24 0.07 -0.86 18.19
C ARG A 24 -0.47 -1.57 16.95
N ILE A 25 -1.65 -1.17 16.47
CA ILE A 25 -2.27 -1.74 15.27
C ILE A 25 -1.41 -1.38 14.05
N PRO A 26 -1.00 -2.35 13.22
CA PRO A 26 -0.26 -2.08 11.99
C PRO A 26 -1.04 -1.18 11.03
N ILE A 27 -0.34 -0.29 10.33
CA ILE A 27 -0.91 0.53 9.25
C ILE A 27 -1.16 -0.38 8.03
N LYS A 28 -2.44 -0.64 7.74
CA LYS A 28 -2.92 -1.48 6.63
C LYS A 28 -4.31 -1.04 6.20
N SER A 29 -4.71 -1.42 4.98
CA SER A 29 -6.08 -1.16 4.44
C SER A 29 -6.49 0.30 4.65
N ASP A 30 -7.69 0.54 5.17
CA ASP A 30 -8.31 1.85 5.42
C ASP A 30 -7.40 2.78 6.24
N SER A 31 -6.60 2.23 7.17
CA SER A 31 -5.64 3.04 7.95
C SER A 31 -4.54 3.64 7.06
N TRP A 32 -4.18 3.00 5.96
CA TRP A 32 -3.20 3.52 5.02
C TRP A 32 -3.85 4.55 4.09
N GLU A 33 -5.06 4.28 3.60
CA GLU A 33 -5.85 5.24 2.83
C GLU A 33 -6.08 6.54 3.59
N GLU A 34 -6.47 6.46 4.87
CA GLU A 34 -6.66 7.62 5.73
C GLU A 34 -5.39 8.49 5.83
N ILE A 35 -4.20 7.86 5.95
CA ILE A 35 -2.93 8.60 6.00
C ILE A 35 -2.66 9.29 4.66
N ILE A 36 -2.90 8.62 3.54
CA ILE A 36 -2.73 9.21 2.21
C ILE A 36 -3.69 10.39 2.02
N TRP A 37 -4.98 10.20 2.36
CA TRP A 37 -5.99 11.25 2.31
C TRP A 37 -5.57 12.45 3.14
N ALA A 38 -5.21 12.25 4.42
CA ALA A 38 -4.81 13.33 5.32
C ALA A 38 -3.58 14.08 4.80
N THR A 39 -2.62 13.35 4.20
CA THR A 39 -1.42 13.94 3.58
C THR A 39 -1.81 14.91 2.46
N PHE A 40 -2.59 14.45 1.49
CA PHE A 40 -2.95 15.30 0.35
C PHE A 40 -3.94 16.39 0.74
N ALA A 41 -4.87 16.13 1.66
CA ALA A 41 -5.80 17.13 2.16
C ALA A 41 -5.06 18.29 2.86
N PHE A 42 -4.01 17.97 3.62
CA PHE A 42 -3.14 18.98 4.24
C PHE A 42 -2.32 19.77 3.23
N LEU A 43 -1.77 19.12 2.20
CA LEU A 43 -0.87 19.76 1.24
C LEU A 43 -1.60 20.54 0.13
N GLU A 44 -2.71 20.01 -0.37
CA GLU A 44 -3.40 20.52 -1.56
C GLU A 44 -4.73 21.21 -1.23
N GLY A 45 -5.27 20.93 -0.05
CA GLY A 45 -6.60 21.34 0.43
C GLY A 45 -7.62 20.20 0.36
N GLU A 46 -8.43 20.05 1.40
CA GLU A 46 -9.40 18.95 1.55
C GLU A 46 -10.38 18.83 0.37
N HIS A 47 -10.88 19.95 -0.15
CA HIS A 47 -11.78 19.99 -1.31
C HIS A 47 -11.20 19.43 -2.61
N LYS A 48 -9.89 19.18 -2.67
CA LYS A 48 -9.20 18.61 -3.83
C LYS A 48 -8.93 17.11 -3.70
N VAL A 49 -9.29 16.49 -2.57
CA VAL A 49 -8.97 15.09 -2.30
C VAL A 49 -10.26 14.32 -2.03
N HIS A 50 -10.58 13.42 -2.95
CA HIS A 50 -11.74 12.56 -2.82
C HIS A 50 -11.29 11.20 -2.29
N TRP A 51 -11.81 10.85 -1.12
CA TRP A 51 -11.68 9.54 -0.51
C TRP A 51 -13.03 9.16 0.08
N ASP A 52 -13.58 8.04 -0.36
CA ASP A 52 -14.77 7.45 0.25
C ASP A 52 -14.35 6.13 0.92
N PRO A 53 -14.26 6.09 2.26
CA PRO A 53 -13.86 4.90 3.00
C PRO A 53 -14.90 3.77 2.88
N GLN A 54 -16.12 4.05 2.42
CA GLN A 54 -17.16 3.06 2.16
C GLN A 54 -17.23 2.64 0.70
N SER A 55 -16.36 3.19 -0.15
CA SER A 55 -16.36 2.91 -1.57
C SER A 55 -16.18 1.42 -1.82
N HIS A 56 -17.03 0.90 -2.71
CA HIS A 56 -16.84 -0.41 -3.33
C HIS A 56 -16.23 -0.29 -4.72
N GLU A 57 -15.82 0.91 -5.14
CA GLU A 57 -15.16 1.12 -6.41
C GLU A 57 -13.89 0.26 -6.48
N GLN A 58 -13.71 -0.35 -7.64
CA GLN A 58 -12.59 -1.24 -7.86
C GLN A 58 -11.36 -0.41 -8.21
N SER A 59 -10.30 -0.57 -7.41
CA SER A 59 -8.91 -0.22 -7.75
C SER A 59 -8.47 1.23 -7.62
N VAL A 60 -9.38 2.19 -7.48
CA VAL A 60 -9.04 3.59 -7.15
C VAL A 60 -9.48 3.83 -5.72
N ASP A 61 -8.50 4.08 -4.85
CA ASP A 61 -8.77 4.26 -3.43
C ASP A 61 -8.85 5.78 -3.12
N ILE A 62 -8.03 6.61 -3.78
CA ILE A 62 -7.99 8.07 -3.57
C ILE A 62 -7.82 8.81 -4.90
N VAL A 63 -8.53 9.92 -5.06
CA VAL A 63 -8.40 10.84 -6.20
C VAL A 63 -7.95 12.22 -5.71
N VAL A 64 -6.88 12.76 -6.31
CA VAL A 64 -6.30 14.06 -5.96
C VAL A 64 -6.36 14.98 -7.18
N GLU A 65 -7.06 16.09 -7.04
CA GLU A 65 -7.14 17.16 -8.03
C GLU A 65 -5.98 18.15 -7.83
N LEU A 66 -4.97 18.08 -8.70
CA LEU A 66 -3.93 19.10 -8.76
C LEU A 66 -4.28 20.11 -9.87
N GLU A 67 -3.74 21.33 -9.79
CA GLU A 67 -4.09 22.46 -10.68
C GLU A 67 -4.15 22.14 -12.18
N LYS A 68 -3.39 21.14 -12.64
CA LYS A 68 -3.28 20.76 -14.06
C LYS A 68 -3.57 19.29 -14.34
N ARG A 69 -3.86 18.48 -13.32
CA ARG A 69 -4.10 17.04 -13.49
C ARG A 69 -4.87 16.43 -12.34
N VAL A 70 -5.66 15.41 -12.64
CA VAL A 70 -6.22 14.50 -11.64
C VAL A 70 -5.25 13.33 -11.49
N ILE A 71 -4.90 12.99 -10.26
CA ILE A 71 -4.12 11.79 -9.92
C ILE A 71 -5.07 10.79 -9.26
N LYS A 72 -5.02 9.55 -9.73
CA LYS A 72 -5.75 8.42 -9.16
C LYS A 72 -4.75 7.46 -8.52
N ILE A 73 -4.97 7.16 -7.25
CA ILE A 73 -4.05 6.38 -6.43
C ILE A 73 -4.73 5.07 -6.02
N SER A 74 -3.99 3.97 -6.16
CA SER A 74 -4.34 2.72 -5.47
C SER A 74 -3.45 2.52 -4.25
N ALA A 75 -4.03 2.59 -3.07
CA ALA A 75 -3.37 2.36 -1.80
C ALA A 75 -3.16 0.85 -1.60
N LYS A 76 -1.92 0.44 -1.32
CA LYS A 76 -1.62 -0.96 -0.99
C LYS A 76 -0.77 -1.05 0.26
N SER A 77 -1.11 -2.00 1.11
CA SER A 77 -0.27 -2.39 2.23
C SER A 77 0.49 -3.67 1.89
N GLY A 78 1.72 -3.76 2.35
CA GLY A 78 2.60 -4.88 2.06
C GLY A 78 3.40 -5.33 3.26
N VAL A 79 4.08 -6.46 3.09
CA VAL A 79 5.04 -6.98 4.07
C VAL A 79 6.36 -7.21 3.37
N ILE A 80 7.43 -6.68 3.95
CA ILE A 80 8.80 -7.02 3.57
C ILE A 80 9.26 -8.16 4.46
N LYS A 81 9.74 -9.24 3.84
CA LYS A 81 10.31 -10.39 4.55
C LYS A 81 11.81 -10.45 4.32
N ARG A 82 12.57 -10.49 5.43
CA ARG A 82 14.03 -10.64 5.44
C ARG A 82 14.75 -9.59 4.57
N GLY A 83 14.24 -8.35 4.52
CA GLY A 83 14.82 -7.25 3.74
C GLY A 83 14.96 -7.46 2.23
N ALA A 84 14.30 -8.47 1.65
CA ALA A 84 14.57 -8.88 0.25
C ALA A 84 13.36 -8.81 -0.67
N PHE A 85 12.16 -9.14 -0.15
CA PHE A 85 10.96 -9.25 -0.98
C PHE A 85 9.78 -8.52 -0.36
N LEU A 86 9.16 -7.64 -1.15
CA LEU A 86 7.87 -7.06 -0.89
C LEU A 86 6.77 -8.04 -1.31
N THR A 87 5.86 -8.36 -0.40
CA THR A 87 4.63 -9.08 -0.71
C THR A 87 3.43 -8.15 -0.56
N ILE A 88 2.63 -8.03 -1.62
CA ILE A 88 1.37 -7.28 -1.63
C ILE A 88 0.29 -8.14 -2.28
N SER A 89 -0.96 -7.89 -1.91
CA SER A 89 -2.12 -8.41 -2.60
C SER A 89 -2.85 -7.30 -3.34
N SER A 90 -3.62 -7.68 -4.35
CA SER A 90 -4.42 -6.76 -5.15
C SER A 90 -5.82 -7.35 -5.34
N TYR A 91 -6.29 -7.42 -6.58
CA TYR A 91 -7.67 -7.76 -6.92
C TYR A 91 -8.15 -9.12 -6.43
N ARG A 92 -9.41 -9.16 -6.00
CA ARG A 92 -10.20 -10.38 -5.86
C ARG A 92 -10.88 -10.67 -7.19
N LEU A 93 -10.74 -11.89 -7.68
CA LEU A 93 -11.08 -12.25 -9.06
C LEU A 93 -12.14 -13.35 -9.15
N THR A 94 -12.97 -13.49 -8.10
CA THR A 94 -13.98 -14.56 -7.97
C THR A 94 -15.05 -14.52 -9.05
N THR A 95 -15.39 -13.34 -9.55
CA THR A 95 -16.42 -13.13 -10.57
C THR A 95 -16.00 -13.63 -11.95
N PHE A 96 -14.70 -13.83 -12.18
CA PHE A 96 -14.15 -14.25 -13.47
C PHE A 96 -13.87 -15.76 -13.44
N SER A 97 -14.43 -16.52 -14.38
CA SER A 97 -14.28 -17.97 -14.40
C SER A 97 -12.94 -18.41 -14.99
N SER A 98 -12.54 -17.85 -16.13
CA SER A 98 -11.31 -18.23 -16.83
C SER A 98 -10.09 -17.43 -16.38
N LEU A 99 -8.87 -17.93 -16.64
CA LEU A 99 -7.66 -17.13 -16.45
C LEU A 99 -7.62 -15.92 -17.39
N ARG A 100 -8.11 -16.08 -18.63
CA ARG A 100 -8.12 -15.01 -19.64
C ARG A 100 -8.94 -13.81 -19.16
N ASP A 101 -10.12 -14.06 -18.60
CA ASP A 101 -10.99 -12.99 -18.08
C ASP A 101 -10.38 -12.30 -16.87
N LYS A 102 -9.75 -13.08 -15.98
CA LYS A 102 -8.98 -12.54 -14.84
C LYS A 102 -7.87 -11.59 -15.30
N LEU A 103 -7.06 -12.01 -16.27
CA LEU A 103 -5.96 -11.18 -16.80
C LEU A 103 -6.47 -9.96 -17.57
N ALA A 104 -7.58 -10.08 -18.30
CA ALA A 104 -8.23 -8.94 -18.97
C ALA A 104 -8.74 -7.91 -17.96
N PHE A 105 -9.37 -8.38 -16.87
CA PHE A 105 -9.77 -7.51 -15.77
C PHE A 105 -8.58 -6.81 -15.12
N ILE A 106 -7.51 -7.55 -14.80
CA ILE A 106 -6.27 -6.97 -14.24
C ILE A 106 -5.74 -5.85 -15.14
N ARG A 107 -5.71 -6.07 -16.46
CA ARG A 107 -5.30 -5.06 -17.44
C ARG A 107 -6.16 -3.80 -17.35
N HIS A 108 -7.48 -3.98 -17.42
CA HIS A 108 -8.42 -2.86 -17.39
C HIS A 108 -8.28 -2.04 -16.10
N GLN A 109 -8.15 -2.72 -14.96
CA GLN A 109 -8.00 -2.03 -13.68
C GLN A 109 -6.68 -1.26 -13.57
N HIS A 110 -5.56 -1.79 -14.06
CA HIS A 110 -4.29 -1.04 -14.05
C HIS A 110 -4.30 0.17 -15.01
N MET A 111 -5.30 0.31 -15.86
CA MET A 111 -5.50 1.51 -16.69
C MET A 111 -6.42 2.54 -16.03
N SER A 112 -7.04 2.23 -14.88
CA SER A 112 -7.99 3.13 -14.21
C SER A 112 -7.36 4.07 -13.18
N PHE A 113 -6.09 3.86 -12.82
CA PHE A 113 -5.33 4.70 -11.89
C PHE A 113 -3.88 4.93 -12.35
N ASP A 114 -3.22 5.95 -11.81
CA ASP A 114 -1.88 6.36 -12.24
C ASP A 114 -0.78 5.60 -11.49
N TYR A 115 -0.90 5.51 -10.16
CA TYR A 115 0.15 4.93 -9.32
C TYR A 115 -0.42 4.09 -8.19
N TYR A 116 0.34 3.06 -7.83
CA TYR A 116 0.28 2.45 -6.51
C TYR A 116 1.03 3.31 -5.50
N LEU A 117 0.42 3.56 -4.35
CA LEU A 117 1.11 4.10 -3.18
C LEU A 117 1.14 3.01 -2.11
N ILE A 118 2.34 2.44 -1.91
CA ILE A 118 2.54 1.22 -1.13
C ILE A 118 3.16 1.56 0.22
N CYS A 119 2.56 1.11 1.31
CA CYS A 119 3.17 1.09 2.64
C CYS A 119 3.51 -0.34 3.04
N ALA A 120 4.80 -0.66 3.10
CA ALA A 120 5.30 -2.00 3.36
C ALA A 120 5.91 -2.10 4.74
N ARG A 121 5.38 -3.00 5.58
CA ARG A 121 5.87 -3.22 6.93
C ARG A 121 6.96 -4.29 6.97
N GLU A 122 8.03 -4.01 7.70
CA GLU A 122 9.06 -4.96 8.09
C GLU A 122 9.17 -5.01 9.61
N ASP A 123 8.87 -6.18 10.18
CA ASP A 123 9.05 -6.43 11.61
C ASP A 123 10.50 -6.87 11.87
N LYS A 124 11.29 -6.01 12.51
CA LYS A 124 12.61 -6.33 13.06
C LYS A 124 12.50 -6.57 14.57
N ARG A 125 13.60 -7.00 15.19
CA ARG A 125 13.62 -7.35 16.62
C ARG A 125 13.23 -6.18 17.51
N GLU A 126 13.93 -5.05 17.38
CA GLU A 126 13.75 -3.87 18.25
C GLU A 126 12.90 -2.77 17.59
N VAL A 127 12.79 -2.78 16.26
CA VAL A 127 12.08 -1.75 15.49
C VAL A 127 11.06 -2.34 14.54
N VAL A 128 10.04 -1.56 14.20
CA VAL A 128 9.16 -1.79 13.04
C VAL A 128 9.52 -0.76 11.99
N ARG A 129 9.89 -1.20 10.79
CA ARG A 129 10.13 -0.31 9.65
C ARG A 129 8.91 -0.29 8.73
N TYR A 130 8.52 0.89 8.27
CA TYR A 130 7.59 1.08 7.16
C TYR A 130 8.33 1.68 5.98
N SER A 131 8.35 0.97 4.85
CA SER A 131 8.95 1.43 3.59
C SER A 131 7.85 1.85 2.62
N LEU A 132 8.00 3.04 2.03
CA LEU A 132 7.02 3.67 1.17
C LEU A 132 7.48 3.65 -0.28
N PHE A 133 6.59 3.23 -1.18
CA PHE A 133 6.86 3.20 -2.62
C PHE A 133 5.74 3.85 -3.41
N GLN A 134 6.10 4.65 -4.40
CA GLN A 134 5.18 5.16 -5.43
C GLN A 134 5.56 4.49 -6.75
N VAL A 135 4.67 3.63 -7.26
CA VAL A 135 4.96 2.76 -8.39
C VAL A 135 3.92 2.99 -9.47
N ALA A 136 4.34 3.29 -10.70
CA ALA A 136 3.41 3.45 -11.82
C ALA A 136 2.58 2.17 -12.03
N ALA A 137 1.27 2.31 -12.28
CA ALA A 137 0.35 1.19 -12.36
C ALA A 137 0.84 0.11 -13.35
N GLU A 138 1.31 0.52 -14.53
CA GLU A 138 1.79 -0.36 -15.58
C GLU A 138 3.01 -1.22 -15.16
N ARG A 139 3.80 -0.77 -14.17
CA ARG A 139 4.95 -1.53 -13.68
C ARG A 139 4.56 -2.79 -12.91
N LEU A 140 3.34 -2.85 -12.36
CA LEU A 140 2.82 -4.05 -11.71
C LEU A 140 1.84 -4.84 -12.59
N ALA A 141 1.54 -4.35 -13.81
CA ALA A 141 0.86 -5.09 -14.87
C ALA A 141 1.58 -5.03 -16.22
N PRO A 142 2.85 -5.43 -16.28
CA PRO A 142 3.59 -5.46 -17.53
C PRO A 142 2.95 -6.43 -18.52
N SER A 143 3.17 -6.21 -19.81
CA SER A 143 2.52 -6.98 -20.89
C SER A 143 2.70 -8.49 -20.74
N TRP A 144 3.88 -8.94 -20.27
CA TRP A 144 4.16 -10.36 -20.01
C TRP A 144 3.30 -10.94 -18.88
N LEU A 145 2.94 -10.18 -17.85
CA LEU A 145 2.08 -10.67 -16.76
C LEU A 145 0.67 -11.00 -17.29
N LEU A 146 0.24 -10.27 -18.32
CA LEU A 146 -1.12 -10.32 -18.86
C LEU A 146 -1.29 -11.38 -19.96
N GLN A 147 -0.28 -12.22 -20.21
CA GLN A 147 -0.33 -13.29 -21.20
C GLN A 147 -0.63 -14.65 -20.54
N PRO A 148 -1.75 -15.32 -20.87
CA PRO A 148 -2.11 -16.61 -20.28
C PRO A 148 -1.01 -17.69 -20.40
N ALA A 149 -0.22 -17.66 -21.48
CA ALA A 149 0.87 -18.61 -21.73
C ALA A 149 1.98 -18.56 -20.67
N HIS A 150 2.13 -17.45 -19.95
CA HIS A 150 3.12 -17.28 -18.88
C HIS A 150 2.65 -17.80 -17.52
N TRP A 151 1.42 -18.27 -17.43
CA TRP A 151 0.86 -18.83 -16.21
C TRP A 151 0.75 -20.34 -16.30
N LYS A 152 0.85 -20.98 -15.14
CA LYS A 152 0.62 -22.41 -14.93
C LYS A 152 -0.55 -22.57 -13.98
N LYS A 153 -1.50 -23.44 -14.32
CA LYS A 153 -2.57 -23.84 -13.40
C LYS A 153 -2.02 -24.85 -12.41
N GLU A 154 -2.30 -24.63 -11.13
CA GLU A 154 -1.99 -25.53 -10.03
C GLU A 154 -3.26 -25.83 -9.23
N SER A 155 -3.21 -26.80 -8.32
CA SER A 155 -4.36 -27.16 -7.48
C SER A 155 -4.85 -25.99 -6.62
N SER A 156 -3.94 -25.11 -6.19
CA SER A 156 -4.24 -23.97 -5.33
C SER A 156 -4.53 -22.66 -6.08
N GLY A 157 -4.40 -22.63 -7.41
CA GLY A 157 -4.48 -21.36 -8.14
C GLY A 157 -3.83 -21.34 -9.50
N TYR A 158 -3.50 -20.15 -9.95
CA TYR A 158 -2.60 -19.91 -11.08
C TYR A 158 -1.30 -19.30 -10.56
N VAL A 159 -0.17 -19.77 -11.06
CA VAL A 159 1.15 -19.27 -10.69
C VAL A 159 1.86 -18.81 -11.96
N LEU A 160 2.47 -17.62 -11.91
CA LEU A 160 3.34 -17.16 -12.98
C LEU A 160 4.57 -18.06 -13.05
N LYS A 161 4.93 -18.50 -14.27
CA LYS A 161 6.13 -19.33 -14.49
C LYS A 161 7.41 -18.59 -14.07
N ASP A 162 8.49 -19.32 -13.85
CA ASP A 162 9.78 -18.70 -13.52
C ASP A 162 10.37 -17.94 -14.73
N GLY A 163 11.33 -17.05 -14.47
CA GLY A 163 12.05 -16.28 -15.51
C GLY A 163 11.55 -14.84 -15.72
N PHE A 164 10.60 -14.36 -14.91
CA PHE A 164 10.14 -12.96 -14.93
C PHE A 164 10.70 -12.16 -13.75
N ALA A 165 10.55 -10.83 -13.83
CA ALA A 165 11.13 -9.88 -12.88
C ALA A 165 10.61 -10.03 -11.44
N PHE A 166 9.40 -10.57 -11.26
CA PHE A 166 8.83 -10.86 -9.95
C PHE A 166 7.90 -12.08 -10.03
N LYS A 167 7.53 -12.62 -8.86
CA LYS A 167 6.58 -13.74 -8.76
C LYS A 167 5.16 -13.20 -8.62
N ALA A 168 4.21 -13.85 -9.28
CA ALA A 168 2.79 -13.55 -9.13
C ALA A 168 1.99 -14.85 -9.02
N LYS A 169 0.90 -14.80 -8.25
CA LYS A 169 -0.05 -15.91 -8.15
C LYS A 169 -1.48 -15.42 -7.95
N ILE A 170 -2.43 -16.13 -8.53
CA ILE A 170 -3.86 -15.98 -8.26
C ILE A 170 -4.26 -17.19 -7.43
N VAL A 171 -4.51 -17.01 -6.14
CA VAL A 171 -4.84 -18.12 -5.22
C VAL A 171 -6.35 -18.32 -5.17
N PHE A 172 -6.82 -19.55 -5.37
CA PHE A 172 -8.28 -19.85 -5.35
C PHE A 172 -8.90 -19.55 -3.99
N LYS A 173 -8.19 -19.85 -2.89
CA LYS A 173 -8.56 -19.40 -1.56
C LYS A 173 -8.46 -17.87 -1.48
N MET A 174 -9.32 -17.26 -0.65
CA MET A 174 -9.43 -15.80 -0.52
C MET A 174 -9.93 -15.12 -1.81
N SER A 175 -11.03 -15.62 -2.35
CA SER A 175 -11.73 -14.97 -3.47
C SER A 175 -10.90 -14.83 -4.75
N ASN A 176 -10.13 -15.86 -5.14
CA ASN A 176 -9.27 -15.80 -6.34
C ASN A 176 -8.31 -14.58 -6.31
N GLN A 177 -7.72 -14.24 -5.17
CA GLN A 177 -6.96 -13.00 -5.03
C GLN A 177 -5.60 -13.07 -5.73
N LEU A 178 -5.22 -11.97 -6.38
CA LEU A 178 -3.89 -11.76 -6.96
C LEU A 178 -2.88 -11.33 -5.89
N TRP A 179 -1.73 -12.00 -5.87
CA TRP A 179 -0.60 -11.73 -4.98
C TRP A 179 0.67 -11.56 -5.77
N TYR A 180 1.46 -10.58 -5.37
CA TYR A 180 2.79 -10.31 -5.90
C TYR A 180 3.85 -10.59 -4.84
N THR A 181 4.99 -11.12 -5.26
CA THR A 181 6.23 -11.19 -4.46
C THR A 181 7.35 -10.60 -5.30
N ILE A 182 7.71 -9.36 -4.95
CA ILE A 182 8.53 -8.47 -5.77
C ILE A 182 9.88 -8.29 -5.06
N PRO A 183 11.01 -8.59 -5.72
CA PRO A 183 12.33 -8.28 -5.16
C PRO A 183 12.45 -6.77 -4.92
N LEU A 184 13.03 -6.34 -3.80
CA LEU A 184 13.19 -4.88 -3.55
C LEU A 184 14.07 -4.19 -4.60
N THR A 185 14.98 -4.93 -5.23
CA THR A 185 15.80 -4.47 -6.36
C THR A 185 15.01 -4.20 -7.65
N TYR A 186 13.73 -4.57 -7.70
CA TYR A 186 12.83 -4.22 -8.81
C TYR A 186 12.46 -2.73 -8.82
N PHE A 187 12.45 -2.10 -7.65
CA PHE A 187 12.11 -0.68 -7.50
C PHE A 187 13.36 0.16 -7.73
N SER A 188 13.20 1.20 -8.54
CA SER A 188 14.21 2.25 -8.70
C SER A 188 14.24 3.18 -7.48
N GLN A 189 15.32 3.93 -7.32
CA GLN A 189 15.44 4.91 -6.23
C GLN A 189 14.33 5.97 -6.30
N ASP A 190 13.94 6.39 -7.50
CA ASP A 190 12.89 7.41 -7.71
C ASP A 190 11.48 6.91 -7.33
N GLU A 191 11.28 5.59 -7.22
CA GLU A 191 10.03 4.99 -6.76
C GLU A 191 9.99 4.86 -5.22
N SER A 192 11.12 5.04 -4.53
CA SER A 192 11.16 5.08 -3.08
C SER A 192 10.70 6.45 -2.60
N VAL A 193 9.64 6.47 -1.78
CA VAL A 193 9.14 7.70 -1.16
C VAL A 193 9.85 7.93 0.18
N GLY A 194 10.20 6.87 0.90
CA GLY A 194 11.01 6.94 2.11
C GLY A 194 10.76 5.80 3.08
N ASP A 195 11.43 5.86 4.22
CA ASP A 195 11.34 4.87 5.29
C ASP A 195 11.01 5.53 6.62
N VAL A 196 10.25 4.85 7.47
CA VAL A 196 10.00 5.23 8.86
C VAL A 196 10.39 4.06 9.76
N GLU A 197 11.26 4.28 10.73
CA GLU A 197 11.57 3.29 11.76
C GLU A 197 10.96 3.70 13.10
N ILE A 198 10.13 2.83 13.66
CA ILE A 198 9.48 3.04 14.95
C ILE A 198 10.03 2.03 15.95
N PRO A 199 10.65 2.47 17.06
CA PRO A 199 11.03 1.58 18.14
C PRO A 199 9.79 0.88 18.72
N ARG A 200 9.87 -0.43 18.96
CA ARG A 200 8.72 -1.22 19.42
C ARG A 200 8.18 -0.73 20.77
N GLU A 201 9.07 -0.27 21.64
CA GLU A 201 8.75 0.29 22.94
C GLU A 201 7.99 1.62 22.84
N ALA A 202 8.16 2.38 21.75
CA ALA A 202 7.44 3.63 21.50
C ALA A 202 6.02 3.40 20.98
N MET A 203 5.74 2.23 20.38
CA MET A 203 4.43 1.96 19.77
C MET A 203 3.29 1.94 20.78
N GLY A 204 2.26 2.74 20.51
CA GLY A 204 1.08 2.88 21.35
C GLY A 204 1.28 3.64 22.67
N ARG A 205 2.48 4.19 22.95
CA ARG A 205 2.71 4.97 24.18
C ARG A 205 1.90 6.26 24.22
N GLY A 206 1.57 6.83 23.07
CA GLY A 206 0.79 8.07 22.97
C GLY A 206 -0.57 7.99 23.66
N LEU A 207 -1.22 6.81 23.68
CA LEU A 207 -2.47 6.62 24.43
C LEU A 207 -2.26 6.74 25.94
N LEU A 208 -1.20 6.13 26.47
CA LEU A 208 -0.88 6.23 27.89
C LEU A 208 -0.49 7.67 28.26
N GLN A 209 0.29 8.33 27.42
CA GLN A 209 0.66 9.73 27.61
C GLN A 209 -0.59 10.63 27.65
N TYR A 210 -1.49 10.50 26.67
CA TYR A 210 -2.74 11.26 26.64
C TYR A 210 -3.60 11.03 27.90
N LEU A 211 -3.69 9.77 28.37
CA LEU A 211 -4.43 9.46 29.60
C LEU A 211 -3.78 10.07 30.83
N HIS A 212 -2.45 10.06 30.94
CA HIS A 212 -1.74 10.70 32.06
C HIS A 212 -1.89 12.23 32.06
N GLU A 213 -1.85 12.86 30.88
CA GLU A 213 -2.05 14.31 30.74
C GLU A 213 -3.48 14.71 31.11
N LYS A 214 -4.47 13.92 30.69
CA LYS A 214 -5.89 14.22 30.92
C LYS A 214 -6.38 13.84 32.32
N TYR A 215 -5.83 12.78 32.89
CA TYR A 215 -6.19 12.27 34.22
C TYR A 215 -4.92 12.11 35.06
N PRO A 216 -4.32 13.21 35.55
CA PRO A 216 -3.16 13.15 36.41
C PRO A 216 -3.49 12.29 37.63
N GLN A 217 -2.66 11.27 37.89
CA GLN A 217 -2.85 10.46 39.09
C GLN A 217 -2.76 11.39 40.30
N GLN A 218 -3.84 11.48 41.08
CA GLN A 218 -3.77 12.04 42.42
C GLN A 218 -2.90 11.08 43.23
N THR A 219 -1.60 11.34 43.30
CA THR A 219 -0.71 10.64 44.22
C THR A 219 -1.27 10.91 45.62
N GLY A 220 -1.95 9.91 46.18
CA GLY A 220 -2.47 9.94 47.53
C GLY A 220 -1.33 10.28 48.49
N LYS A 221 -1.57 11.29 49.33
CA LYS A 221 -0.75 11.57 50.51
C LYS A 221 -0.89 10.43 51.53
#